data_AF-A0A1G2EEC9-F1
#
_entry.id   AF-A0A1G2EEC9-F1
#
_cell.length_a   1.000
_cell.length_b   1.000
_cell.length_c   1.000
_cell.angle_alpha   90.00
_cell.angle_beta   90.00
_cell.angle_gamma   90.00
#
_symmetry.space_group_name_H-M   'P 1'
#
loop_
_entity.id
_entity.type
_entity.pdbx_description
1 polymer ?
#
loop_
_entity_poly.entity_id
_entity_poly.type
_entity_poly.pdbx_seq_one_letter_code
_entity_poly.pdbx_strand_id
1 'polypeptide(L)'
;MKRFGTPPHSLEYFFKLIKESGTRLIWGEYKNQPIAAILGWKKGNEMIVGYTPSNHQFWWTKINNLLYWEFIKQAVKEKCSYVDFGPVRYEGQMQYKKKWGCEIYEDNEKRINPDRWFYRILRFFWKTFVPLKLTPYLGKLLRE
;
A
#
# COMPACT_ATOMS: atom_id res chain seq x y z
N MET A 1 8.19 2.10 -3.08
CA MET A 1 7.66 1.89 -4.45
C MET A 1 8.78 1.67 -5.46
N LYS A 2 9.85 2.49 -5.49
CA LYS A 2 11.02 2.30 -6.39
C LYS A 2 11.60 0.87 -6.41
N ARG A 3 11.78 0.24 -5.24
CA ARG A 3 12.28 -1.15 -5.13
C ARG A 3 11.36 -2.20 -5.76
N PHE A 4 10.05 -1.93 -5.86
CA PHE A 4 9.06 -2.83 -6.43
C PHE A 4 8.74 -2.52 -7.90
N GLY A 5 9.45 -1.57 -8.53
CA GLY A 5 9.24 -1.19 -9.92
C GLY A 5 7.91 -0.45 -10.19
N THR A 6 7.12 -0.16 -9.16
CA THR A 6 5.88 0.61 -9.29
C THR A 6 6.20 2.11 -9.21
N PRO A 7 5.70 2.95 -10.14
CA PRO A 7 5.86 4.39 -10.04
C PRO A 7 5.23 4.91 -8.74
N PRO A 8 5.92 5.76 -7.97
CA PRO A 8 5.34 6.37 -6.80
C PRO A 8 4.19 7.31 -7.20
N HIS A 9 3.17 7.41 -6.35
CA HIS A 9 2.19 8.49 -6.45
C HIS A 9 2.87 9.86 -6.29
N SER A 10 2.29 10.90 -6.88
CA SER A 10 2.78 12.27 -6.75
C SER A 10 2.62 12.78 -5.31
N LEU A 11 3.42 13.78 -4.93
CA LEU A 11 3.24 14.46 -3.64
C LEU A 11 1.87 15.13 -3.54
N GLU A 12 1.40 15.73 -4.63
CA GLU A 12 0.08 16.35 -4.72
C GLU A 12 -1.05 15.36 -4.38
N TYR A 13 -0.94 14.12 -4.83
CA TYR A 13 -1.90 13.07 -4.47
C TYR A 13 -1.99 12.86 -2.94
N PHE A 14 -0.85 12.81 -2.25
CA PHE A 14 -0.85 12.65 -0.79
C PHE A 14 -1.35 13.89 -0.06
N PHE A 15 -1.06 15.10 -0.55
CA PHE A 15 -1.61 16.33 0.02
C PHE A 15 -3.13 16.38 -0.09
N LYS A 16 -3.69 16.02 -1.25
CA LYS A 16 -5.14 15.93 -1.44
C LYS A 16 -5.74 14.86 -0.54
N LEU A 17 -5.13 13.67 -0.52
CA LEU A 17 -5.57 12.57 0.35
C LEU A 17 -5.62 13.02 1.82
N ILE A 18 -4.57 13.67 2.32
CA ILE A 18 -4.52 14.13 3.71
C ILE A 18 -5.56 15.20 4.01
N LYS A 19 -5.83 16.09 3.06
CA LYS A 19 -6.81 17.17 3.20
C LYS A 19 -8.26 16.66 3.19
N GLU A 20 -8.56 15.66 2.35
CA GLU A 20 -9.93 15.23 2.08
C GLU A 20 -10.38 14.03 2.92
N SER A 21 -9.45 13.15 3.27
CA SER A 21 -9.71 12.01 4.15
C SER A 21 -9.08 12.28 5.49
N GLY A 22 -9.85 12.16 6.57
CA GLY A 22 -9.41 12.33 7.97
C GLY A 22 -8.35 11.32 8.37
N THR A 23 -7.22 11.39 7.69
CA THR A 23 -6.11 10.45 7.69
C THR A 23 -5.30 10.61 8.96
N ARG A 24 -4.54 9.56 9.24
CA ARG A 24 -3.58 9.49 10.33
C ARG A 24 -2.24 9.16 9.70
N LEU A 25 -1.30 10.10 9.86
CA LEU A 25 0.09 9.90 9.52
C LEU A 25 0.87 9.72 10.81
N ILE A 26 1.50 8.56 10.97
CA ILE A 26 2.46 8.27 12.03
C ILE A 26 3.78 7.99 11.35
N TRP A 27 4.85 8.66 11.75
CA TRP A 27 6.19 8.35 11.24
C TRP A 27 7.15 8.02 12.37
N GLY A 28 8.19 7.27 12.01
CA GLY A 28 9.21 6.80 12.93
C GLY A 28 10.55 7.36 12.50
N GLU A 29 11.31 7.82 13.48
CA GLU A 29 12.61 8.44 13.28
C GLU A 29 13.72 7.62 13.92
N TYR A 30 14.90 7.68 13.32
CA TYR A 30 16.13 7.21 13.92
C TYR A 30 17.17 8.31 13.81
N LYS A 31 17.69 8.80 14.95
CA LYS A 31 18.62 9.93 15.00
C LYS A 31 18.11 11.16 14.23
N ASN A 32 16.87 11.58 14.48
CA ASN A 32 16.19 12.71 13.85
C ASN A 32 16.00 12.59 12.32
N GLN A 33 16.15 11.39 11.76
CA GLN A 33 15.86 11.10 10.37
C GLN A 33 14.60 10.24 10.26
N PRO A 34 13.57 10.67 9.50
CA PRO A 34 12.42 9.81 9.19
C PRO A 34 12.85 8.57 8.40
N ILE A 35 12.54 7.39 8.94
CA ILE A 35 12.94 6.11 8.35
C ILE A 35 11.75 5.22 7.96
N ALA A 36 10.56 5.50 8.48
CA ALA A 36 9.34 4.78 8.12
C ALA A 36 8.10 5.62 8.44
N ALA A 37 6.97 5.30 7.82
CA ALA A 37 5.67 5.88 8.15
C ALA A 37 4.52 4.89 7.91
N ILE A 38 3.40 5.14 8.57
CA ILE A 38 2.09 4.57 8.29
C ILE A 38 1.14 5.74 8.01
N LEU A 39 0.50 5.70 6.84
CA LEU A 39 -0.63 6.54 6.49
C LEU A 39 -1.88 5.66 6.40
N GLY A 40 -2.91 6.01 7.17
CA GLY A 40 -4.18 5.29 7.19
C GLY A 40 -5.35 6.20 7.48
N TRP A 41 -6.56 5.66 7.55
CA TRP A 41 -7.77 6.43 7.82
C TRP A 41 -8.83 5.55 8.48
N LYS A 42 -9.76 6.19 9.19
CA LYS A 42 -10.93 5.54 9.75
C LYS A 42 -12.03 5.42 8.69
N LYS A 43 -12.64 4.25 8.58
CA LYS A 43 -13.84 4.00 7.75
C LYS A 43 -14.88 3.28 8.62
N GLY A 44 -15.95 3.98 8.97
CA GLY A 44 -16.95 3.44 9.88
C GLY A 44 -16.33 3.09 11.24
N ASN A 45 -16.33 1.80 11.58
CA ASN A 45 -15.79 1.27 12.83
C ASN A 45 -14.41 0.60 12.68
N GLU A 46 -13.73 0.86 11.57
CA GLU A 46 -12.47 0.22 11.21
C GLU A 46 -11.38 1.27 10.99
N MET A 47 -10.16 0.95 11.39
CA MET A 47 -8.98 1.73 11.04
C MET A 47 -8.21 1.01 9.94
N ILE A 48 -8.06 1.65 8.78
CA ILE A 48 -7.45 1.05 7.58
C ILE A 48 -6.02 1.54 7.42
N VAL A 49 -5.09 0.60 7.27
CA VAL A 49 -3.70 0.89 6.89
C VAL A 49 -3.62 1.03 5.36
N GLY A 50 -3.32 2.23 4.88
CA GLY A 50 -3.23 2.52 3.45
C GLY A 50 -1.82 2.39 2.87
N TYR A 51 -0.85 3.09 3.47
CA TYR A 51 0.53 3.13 2.99
C TYR A 51 1.53 2.94 4.13
N THR A 52 2.52 2.08 3.93
CA THR A 52 3.56 1.78 4.93
C THR A 52 4.98 1.86 4.36
N PRO A 53 5.44 3.03 3.89
CA PRO A 53 6.81 3.17 3.41
C PRO A 53 7.82 2.97 4.55
N SER A 54 8.92 2.26 4.27
CA SER A 54 10.06 2.14 5.19
C SER A 54 11.38 2.03 4.43
N ASN A 55 12.43 2.61 4.99
CA ASN A 55 13.78 2.50 4.48
C ASN A 55 14.40 1.16 4.92
N HIS A 56 14.73 0.33 3.94
CA HIS A 56 15.30 -1.00 4.16
C HIS A 56 16.63 -1.01 4.91
N GLN A 57 17.42 0.07 4.80
CA GLN A 57 18.68 0.23 5.53
C GLN A 57 18.49 0.25 7.05
N PHE A 58 17.28 0.55 7.52
CA PHE A 58 16.93 0.65 8.94
C PHE A 58 16.02 -0.48 9.42
N TRP A 59 15.80 -1.54 8.63
CA TRP A 59 14.90 -2.64 9.04
C TRP A 59 15.36 -3.40 10.28
N TRP A 60 16.65 -3.36 10.60
CA TRP A 60 17.21 -3.92 11.83
C TRP A 60 16.65 -3.25 13.10
N THR A 61 16.23 -1.99 13.02
CA THR A 61 15.59 -1.25 14.13
C THR A 61 14.19 -1.78 14.46
N LYS A 62 13.58 -2.56 13.56
CA LYS A 62 12.19 -3.02 13.65
C LYS A 62 11.17 -1.87 13.78
N ILE A 63 11.48 -0.67 13.28
CA ILE A 63 10.62 0.53 13.41
C ILE A 63 9.17 0.30 12.96
N ASN A 64 8.95 -0.53 11.92
CA ASN A 64 7.59 -0.85 11.47
C ASN A 64 6.75 -1.49 12.57
N ASN A 65 7.35 -2.31 13.45
CA ASN A 65 6.61 -2.89 14.57
C ASN A 65 6.10 -1.80 15.52
N LEU A 66 6.94 -0.82 15.84
CA LEU A 66 6.55 0.32 16.67
C LEU A 66 5.44 1.13 16.00
N LEU A 67 5.56 1.41 14.71
CA LEU A 67 4.53 2.16 13.98
C LEU A 67 3.18 1.45 13.97
N TYR A 68 3.16 0.13 13.74
CA TYR A 68 1.92 -0.64 13.81
C TYR A 68 1.34 -0.66 15.22
N TRP A 69 2.18 -0.75 16.27
CA TRP A 69 1.71 -0.64 17.65
C TRP A 69 1.03 0.70 17.93
N GLU A 70 1.67 1.81 17.54
CA GLU A 70 1.09 3.15 17.70
C GLU A 70 -0.21 3.31 16.91
N PHE A 71 -0.26 2.74 15.70
CA PHE A 71 -1.46 2.78 14.87
C PHE A 71 -2.63 1.99 15.49
N ILE A 72 -2.35 0.83 16.09
CA ILE A 72 -3.36 0.04 16.81
C ILE A 72 -3.86 0.81 18.04
N LYS A 73 -2.96 1.42 18.84
CA LYS A 73 -3.36 2.26 19.97
C LYS A 73 -4.26 3.42 19.53
N GLN A 74 -3.95 4.04 18.40
CA GLN A 74 -4.79 5.10 17.82
C GLN A 74 -6.18 4.56 17.44
N ALA A 75 -6.26 3.38 16.83
CA ALA A 75 -7.54 2.74 16.50
C ALA A 75 -8.40 2.47 17.75
N VAL A 76 -7.78 1.98 18.83
CA VAL A 76 -8.44 1.76 20.13
C VAL A 76 -8.96 3.08 20.71
N LYS A 77 -8.13 4.13 20.70
CA LYS A 77 -8.52 5.47 21.16
C LYS A 77 -9.72 6.02 20.38
N GLU A 78 -9.79 5.72 19.09
CA GLU A 78 -10.89 6.12 18.20
C GLU A 78 -12.09 5.16 18.24
N LYS A 79 -12.10 4.21 19.19
CA LYS A 79 -13.16 3.23 19.40
C LYS A 79 -13.44 2.37 18.16
N CYS A 80 -12.41 2.07 17.37
CA CYS A 80 -12.54 1.14 16.25
C CYS A 80 -12.55 -0.31 16.77
N SER A 81 -13.37 -1.17 16.19
CA SER A 81 -13.40 -2.61 16.53
C SER A 81 -12.33 -3.40 15.78
N TYR A 82 -11.90 -2.94 14.61
CA TYR A 82 -10.94 -3.65 13.77
C TYR A 82 -9.85 -2.71 13.22
N VAL A 83 -8.69 -3.30 12.96
CA VAL A 83 -7.61 -2.67 12.19
C VAL A 83 -7.37 -3.51 10.95
N ASP A 84 -7.63 -2.95 9.78
CA ASP A 84 -7.35 -3.61 8.50
C ASP A 84 -5.90 -3.32 8.09
N PHE A 85 -5.08 -4.37 8.07
CA PHE A 85 -3.66 -4.30 7.67
C PHE A 85 -3.49 -4.34 6.14
N GLY A 86 -4.58 -4.42 5.39
CA GLY A 86 -4.65 -4.51 3.94
C GLY A 86 -4.38 -5.91 3.39
N PRO A 87 -4.17 -6.05 2.07
CA PRO A 87 -3.99 -7.34 1.42
C PRO A 87 -2.61 -7.97 1.68
N VAL A 88 -2.53 -9.29 1.59
CA VAL A 88 -1.28 -10.06 1.53
C VAL A 88 -0.92 -10.32 0.07
N ARG A 89 0.31 -10.00 -0.33
CA ARG A 89 0.80 -10.21 -1.71
C ARG A 89 1.95 -11.20 -1.81
N TYR A 90 2.62 -11.50 -0.71
CA TYR A 90 3.73 -12.46 -0.64
C TYR A 90 3.88 -13.00 0.78
N GLU A 91 4.59 -14.12 0.92
CA GLU A 91 4.74 -14.89 2.16
C GLU A 91 5.21 -14.03 3.35
N GLY A 92 6.21 -13.17 3.15
CA GLY A 92 6.72 -12.29 4.21
C GLY A 92 5.67 -11.32 4.77
N GLN A 93 4.70 -10.87 3.96
CA GLN A 93 3.57 -10.08 4.46
C GLN A 93 2.61 -10.94 5.29
N MET A 94 2.36 -12.18 4.86
CA MET A 94 1.50 -13.09 5.62
C MET A 94 2.08 -13.33 7.02
N GLN A 95 3.36 -13.69 7.10
CA GLN A 95 4.06 -13.92 8.37
C GLN A 95 4.06 -12.68 9.24
N TYR A 96 4.32 -11.50 8.65
CA TYR A 96 4.30 -10.23 9.37
C TYR A 96 2.91 -9.90 9.93
N LYS A 97 1.81 -10.21 9.24
CA LYS A 97 0.45 -9.92 9.73
C LYS A 97 -0.02 -10.93 10.76
N LYS A 98 0.30 -12.22 10.58
CA LYS A 98 -0.03 -13.29 11.53
C LYS A 98 0.55 -13.05 12.93
N LYS A 99 1.79 -12.54 13.03
CA LYS A 99 2.37 -12.19 14.35
C LYS A 99 1.62 -11.09 15.11
N TRP A 100 0.79 -10.30 14.43
CA TRP A 100 -0.06 -9.26 15.02
C TRP A 100 -1.46 -9.77 15.35
N GLY A 101 -1.74 -11.07 15.15
CA GLY A 101 -3.06 -11.65 15.36
C GLY A 101 -4.05 -11.36 14.23
N CYS A 102 -3.59 -10.90 13.06
CA CYS A 102 -4.49 -10.68 11.92
C CYS A 102 -5.07 -12.00 11.41
N GLU A 103 -6.39 -12.03 11.25
CA GLU A 103 -7.07 -13.04 10.44
C GLU A 103 -6.86 -12.75 8.96
N ILE A 104 -6.63 -13.80 8.17
CA ILE A 104 -6.42 -13.70 6.73
C ILE A 104 -7.62 -14.31 6.04
N TYR A 105 -8.31 -13.50 5.24
CA TYR A 105 -9.44 -13.93 4.42
C TYR A 105 -8.96 -14.13 2.98
N GLU A 106 -9.47 -15.19 2.32
CA GLU A 106 -9.26 -15.37 0.89
C GLU A 106 -10.09 -14.35 0.11
N ASP A 107 -9.44 -13.71 -0.85
CA ASP A 107 -10.11 -12.83 -1.78
C ASP A 107 -10.85 -13.67 -2.81
N ASN A 108 -12.17 -13.79 -2.66
CA ASN A 108 -13.04 -14.49 -3.59
C ASN A 108 -13.32 -13.69 -4.88
N GLU A 109 -12.75 -12.48 -5.04
CA GLU A 109 -12.89 -11.74 -6.28
C GLU A 109 -12.21 -12.45 -7.45
N LYS A 110 -12.94 -12.59 -8.56
CA LYS A 110 -12.42 -13.08 -9.84
C LYS A 110 -11.42 -12.09 -10.40
N ARG A 111 -10.16 -12.20 -9.98
CA ARG A 111 -9.07 -11.43 -10.59
C ARG A 111 -8.87 -11.89 -12.03
N ILE A 112 -8.70 -10.93 -12.92
CA ILE A 112 -8.31 -11.17 -14.31
C ILE A 112 -6.98 -11.94 -14.29
N ASN A 113 -6.94 -13.14 -14.86
CA ASN A 113 -5.69 -13.89 -15.00
C ASN A 113 -4.86 -13.26 -16.15
N PRO A 114 -3.76 -12.55 -15.84
CA PRO A 114 -2.97 -11.85 -16.85
C PRO A 114 -2.16 -12.80 -17.75
N ASP A 115 -2.06 -14.08 -17.38
CA ASP A 115 -1.31 -15.09 -18.13
C ASP A 115 -2.15 -15.80 -19.19
N ARG A 116 -3.43 -15.45 -19.34
CA ARG A 116 -4.23 -15.90 -20.49
C ARG A 116 -3.56 -15.44 -21.80
N TRP A 117 -3.61 -16.29 -22.82
CA TRP A 117 -2.90 -16.10 -24.09
C TRP A 117 -3.18 -14.74 -24.75
N PHE A 118 -4.42 -14.25 -24.70
CA PHE A 118 -4.79 -12.98 -25.32
C PHE A 118 -4.16 -11.77 -24.61
N TYR A 119 -4.01 -11.80 -23.28
CA TYR A 119 -3.29 -10.75 -22.54
C TYR A 119 -1.79 -10.79 -22.83
N ARG A 120 -1.22 -11.97 -23.11
CA ARG A 120 0.18 -12.09 -23.53
C ARG A 120 0.40 -11.42 -24.88
N ILE A 121 -0.52 -11.61 -25.83
CA ILE A 121 -0.50 -10.94 -27.14
C ILE A 121 -0.65 -9.43 -26.97
N LEU A 122 -1.66 -8.97 -26.25
CA LEU A 122 -1.86 -7.53 -25.97
C LEU A 122 -0.63 -6.90 -25.33
N ARG A 123 -0.01 -7.57 -24.34
CA ARG A 123 1.23 -7.10 -23.71
C ARG A 123 2.39 -7.02 -24.69
N PHE A 124 2.53 -8.01 -25.58
CA PHE A 124 3.55 -7.98 -26.62
C PHE A 124 3.34 -6.77 -27.55
N PHE A 125 2.12 -6.57 -28.05
CA PHE A 125 1.82 -5.42 -28.89
C PHE A 125 2.07 -4.10 -28.18
N TRP A 126 1.62 -3.99 -26.93
CA TRP A 126 1.84 -2.80 -26.11
C TRP A 126 3.32 -2.49 -25.93
N LYS A 127 4.13 -3.50 -25.60
CA LYS A 127 5.57 -3.33 -25.37
C LYS A 127 6.33 -2.99 -26.65
N THR A 128 5.94 -3.59 -27.78
CA THR A 128 6.68 -3.50 -29.04
C THR A 128 6.29 -2.27 -29.86
N PHE A 129 5.01 -1.90 -29.88
CA PHE A 129 4.50 -0.89 -30.83
C PHE A 129 4.04 0.41 -30.19
N VAL A 130 3.82 0.47 -28.86
CA VAL A 130 3.37 1.71 -28.22
C VAL A 130 4.58 2.53 -27.76
N PRO A 131 4.82 3.71 -28.34
CA PRO A 131 5.88 4.61 -27.87
C PRO A 131 5.64 5.03 -26.42
N LEU A 132 6.71 5.06 -25.62
CA LEU A 132 6.68 5.47 -24.21
C LEU A 132 6.01 6.83 -23.98
N LYS A 133 6.13 7.77 -24.93
CA LYS A 133 5.49 9.09 -24.86
C LYS A 133 3.97 9.03 -24.95
N LEU A 134 3.41 8.00 -25.60
CA LEU A 134 1.97 7.82 -25.80
C LEU A 134 1.32 6.97 -24.69
N THR A 135 2.12 6.21 -23.94
CA THR A 135 1.65 5.34 -22.86
C THR A 135 0.79 6.05 -21.79
N PRO A 136 1.08 7.30 -21.34
CA PRO A 136 0.25 7.99 -20.36
C PRO A 136 -1.17 8.32 -20.88
N TYR A 137 -1.29 8.68 -22.16
CA TYR A 137 -2.55 9.05 -22.79
C TYR A 137 -3.41 7.82 -23.08
N LEU A 138 -2.84 6.82 -23.76
CA LEU A 138 -3.53 5.57 -24.10
C LEU A 138 -3.87 4.76 -22.85
N GLY A 139 -2.98 4.76 -21.86
CA GLY A 139 -3.21 4.07 -20.59
C GLY A 139 -4.30 4.71 -19.72
N LYS A 140 -4.67 5.98 -19.97
CA LYS A 140 -5.82 6.61 -19.32
C LYS A 140 -7.13 6.13 -19.95
N LEU A 141 -7.19 6.12 -21.29
CA LEU A 141 -8.38 5.70 -22.06
C LEU A 141 -8.79 4.24 -21.79
N LEU A 142 -7.85 3.37 -21.43
CA LEU A 142 -8.11 1.96 -21.11
C LEU A 142 -8.50 1.70 -19.65
N ARG A 143 -8.38 2.71 -18.77
CA ARG A 143 -8.69 2.61 -17.33
C ARG A 143 -10.02 3.26 -16.95
N GLU A 144 -10.60 4.05 -17.86
CA GLU A 144 -11.97 4.58 -17.80
C GLU A 144 -12.94 3.60 -18.49
#